data_AF-A0A3B8LE22-F1
#
_entry.id   AF-A0A3B8LE22-F1
#
_cell.length_a   1.000
_cell.length_b   1.000
_cell.length_c   1.000
_cell.angle_alpha   90.00
_cell.angle_beta   90.00
_cell.angle_gamma   90.00
#
_symmetry.space_group_name_H-M   'P 1'
#
loop_
_entity.id
_entity.type
_entity.pdbx_description
1 polymer ?
#
loop_
_entity_poly.entity_id
_entity_poly.type
_entity_poly.pdbx_seq_one_letter_code
_entity_poly.pdbx_strand_id
1 'polypeptide(L)'
;DVPLQIEHMTPKSRGGSNRVGNLTLSCEKCNQKKNNQTAQEFGFPGLRKKACKPLRAAAAVNATRNAIYHSLEATGLPLETGSGGRTKHNRCKQGYAKEHWLDAMCVGESGEKVFVEPCHEVLVLKAMGRGSRQMCRVDRFGFPRTKAKSQKVVKGFQTGDIVRAVVPKGKKKGIYEGRVAVRKSGSFNIKVGKKTVQGIGWKNCHLIQAVDGYTYKNRMGVSSPL
;
A
#
# COMPACT_ATOMS: atom_id res chain seq x y z
N ASP A 1 18.94 11.29 -28.39
CA ASP A 1 17.68 10.49 -28.41
C ASP A 1 16.77 10.91 -29.54
N VAL A 2 16.03 9.96 -30.13
CA VAL A 2 15.05 10.24 -31.18
C VAL A 2 13.66 10.43 -30.54
N PRO A 3 12.97 11.55 -30.78
CA PRO A 3 11.62 11.76 -30.24
C PRO A 3 10.63 10.74 -30.80
N LEU A 4 9.79 10.20 -29.92
CA LEU A 4 8.79 9.18 -30.25
C LEU A 4 7.37 9.77 -30.19
N GLN A 5 6.52 9.32 -31.10
CA GLN A 5 5.11 9.66 -31.19
C GLN A 5 4.25 8.44 -30.85
N ILE A 6 3.04 8.68 -30.34
CA ILE A 6 2.02 7.66 -30.20
C ILE A 6 1.48 7.34 -31.59
N GLU A 7 1.52 6.08 -31.99
CA GLU A 7 1.10 5.64 -33.31
C GLU A 7 0.08 4.48 -33.23
N HIS A 8 -0.86 4.48 -34.17
CA HIS A 8 -1.90 3.45 -34.27
C HIS A 8 -1.44 2.29 -35.17
N MET A 9 -1.34 1.09 -34.61
CA MET A 9 -1.02 -0.11 -35.38
C MET A 9 -2.06 -0.40 -36.48
N THR A 10 -3.34 -0.21 -36.17
CA THR A 10 -4.41 -0.10 -37.17
C THR A 10 -4.80 1.38 -37.22
N PRO A 11 -4.63 2.10 -38.34
CA PRO A 11 -4.97 3.52 -38.44
C PRO A 11 -6.45 3.79 -38.15
N LYS A 12 -6.77 4.97 -37.60
CA LYS A 12 -8.16 5.38 -37.32
C LYS A 12 -9.04 5.38 -38.56
N SER A 13 -8.50 5.85 -39.68
CA SER A 13 -9.11 5.81 -41.03
C SER A 13 -9.51 4.41 -41.48
N ARG A 14 -8.94 3.36 -40.87
CA ARG A 14 -9.26 1.95 -41.13
C ARG A 14 -9.93 1.26 -39.94
N GLY A 15 -10.65 2.03 -39.10
CA GLY A 15 -11.38 1.50 -37.95
C GLY A 15 -10.51 1.23 -36.71
N GLY A 16 -9.28 1.72 -36.68
CA GLY A 16 -8.39 1.64 -35.53
C GLY A 16 -8.93 2.35 -34.28
N SER A 17 -8.85 1.69 -33.13
CA SER A 17 -9.27 2.27 -31.84
C SER A 17 -8.12 2.99 -31.12
N ASN A 18 -8.46 3.88 -30.17
CA ASN A 18 -7.50 4.46 -29.22
C ASN A 18 -7.19 3.54 -28.02
N ARG A 19 -7.56 2.25 -28.08
CA ARG A 19 -7.24 1.31 -27.01
C ARG A 19 -5.75 1.06 -26.98
N VAL A 20 -5.17 0.88 -25.80
CA VAL A 20 -3.73 0.60 -25.62
C VAL A 20 -3.25 -0.57 -26.48
N GLY A 21 -4.09 -1.60 -26.68
CA GLY A 21 -3.76 -2.74 -27.55
C GLY A 21 -3.68 -2.41 -29.06
N ASN A 22 -4.01 -1.19 -29.49
CA ASN A 22 -3.85 -0.69 -30.86
C ASN A 22 -2.78 0.41 -30.96
N LEU A 23 -2.16 0.83 -29.84
CA LEU A 23 -1.17 1.90 -29.81
C LEU A 23 0.25 1.34 -29.68
N THR A 24 1.19 2.01 -30.31
CA THR A 24 2.64 1.75 -30.21
C THR A 24 3.38 3.08 -30.19
N LEU A 25 4.71 3.02 -30.05
CA LEU A 25 5.60 4.15 -30.26
C LEU A 25 6.31 4.03 -31.60
N SER A 26 6.48 5.14 -32.31
CA SER A 26 7.31 5.24 -33.52
C SER A 26 7.98 6.61 -33.60
N CYS A 27 9.14 6.70 -34.23
CA CYS A 27 9.68 8.01 -34.60
C CYS A 27 8.81 8.65 -35.70
N GLU A 28 8.90 9.97 -35.84
CA GLU A 28 8.12 10.72 -36.83
C GLU A 28 8.29 10.18 -38.26
N LYS A 29 9.52 9.90 -38.69
CA LYS A 29 9.82 9.37 -40.03
C LYS A 29 9.13 8.03 -40.30
N CYS A 30 9.15 7.13 -39.33
CA CYS A 30 8.48 5.82 -39.45
C CYS A 30 6.96 5.98 -39.45
N ASN A 31 6.43 6.88 -38.61
CA ASN A 31 5.00 7.17 -38.56
C ASN A 31 4.47 7.67 -39.91
N GLN A 32 5.13 8.71 -40.46
CA GLN A 32 4.79 9.27 -41.76
C GLN A 32 4.95 8.24 -42.90
N LYS A 33 6.00 7.43 -42.87
CA LYS A 33 6.24 6.38 -43.89
C LYS A 33 5.18 5.27 -43.85
N LYS A 34 4.75 4.86 -42.65
CA LYS A 34 3.65 3.89 -42.49
C LYS A 34 2.34 4.46 -43.02
N ASN A 35 2.06 5.74 -42.78
CA ASN A 35 0.85 6.41 -43.24
C ASN A 35 -0.41 5.58 -42.87
N ASN A 36 -1.31 5.32 -43.81
CA ASN A 36 -2.54 4.57 -43.63
C ASN A 36 -2.38 3.04 -43.72
N GLN A 37 -1.14 2.53 -43.73
CA GLN A 37 -0.89 1.09 -43.65
C GLN A 37 -1.10 0.58 -42.22
N THR A 38 -1.47 -0.68 -42.07
CA THR A 38 -1.40 -1.36 -40.77
C THR A 38 0.05 -1.67 -40.41
N ALA A 39 0.34 -1.85 -39.11
CA ALA A 39 1.66 -2.25 -38.66
C ALA A 39 2.10 -3.58 -39.29
N GLN A 40 1.16 -4.48 -39.60
CA GLN A 40 1.45 -5.73 -40.31
C GLN A 40 1.89 -5.47 -41.75
N GLU A 41 1.14 -4.67 -42.51
CA GLU A 41 1.47 -4.30 -43.90
C GLU A 41 2.81 -3.55 -43.97
N PHE A 42 3.11 -2.71 -42.96
CA PHE A 42 4.37 -1.96 -42.88
C PHE A 42 5.60 -2.82 -42.50
N GLY A 43 5.42 -4.10 -42.16
CA GLY A 43 6.52 -5.03 -41.86
C GLY A 43 6.68 -5.42 -40.39
N PHE A 44 5.71 -5.14 -39.52
CA PHE A 44 5.72 -5.48 -38.09
C PHE A 44 4.55 -6.41 -37.68
N PRO A 45 4.38 -7.59 -38.32
CA PRO A 45 3.24 -8.48 -38.07
C PRO A 45 3.14 -8.98 -36.61
N GLY A 46 4.28 -9.08 -35.90
CA GLY A 46 4.32 -9.54 -34.51
C GLY A 46 3.99 -8.47 -33.46
N LEU A 47 3.88 -7.20 -33.84
CA LEU A 47 3.74 -6.09 -32.89
C LEU A 47 2.41 -6.16 -32.14
N ARG A 48 1.33 -6.51 -32.84
CA ARG A 48 0.00 -6.68 -32.26
C ARG A 48 -0.03 -7.77 -31.18
N LYS A 49 0.68 -8.88 -31.38
CA LYS A 49 0.80 -9.95 -30.36
C LYS A 49 1.48 -9.45 -29.08
N LYS A 50 2.45 -8.52 -29.20
CA LYS A 50 3.12 -7.91 -28.05
C LYS A 50 2.21 -6.92 -27.31
N ALA A 51 1.45 -6.12 -28.06
CA ALA A 51 0.55 -5.10 -27.52
C ALA A 51 -0.75 -5.69 -26.92
N CYS A 52 -1.25 -6.80 -27.46
CA CYS A 52 -2.48 -7.46 -26.98
C CYS A 52 -2.21 -8.51 -25.88
N LYS A 53 -1.09 -8.41 -25.14
CA LYS A 53 -0.88 -9.28 -23.99
C LYS A 53 -2.00 -9.07 -22.98
N PRO A 54 -2.67 -10.14 -22.51
CA PRO A 54 -3.79 -10.00 -21.59
C PRO A 54 -3.33 -9.36 -20.28
N LEU A 55 -4.02 -8.30 -19.88
CA LEU A 55 -3.78 -7.60 -18.62
C LEU A 55 -4.45 -8.34 -17.46
N ARG A 56 -3.97 -9.55 -17.15
CA ARG A 56 -4.56 -10.44 -16.14
C ARG A 56 -4.76 -9.74 -14.79
N ALA A 57 -3.77 -8.96 -14.35
CA ALA A 57 -3.87 -8.22 -13.10
C ALA A 57 -4.98 -7.16 -13.13
N ALA A 58 -5.11 -6.39 -14.21
CA ALA A 58 -6.17 -5.39 -14.33
C ALA A 58 -7.56 -6.05 -14.41
N ALA A 59 -7.67 -7.19 -15.11
CA ALA A 59 -8.90 -7.97 -15.16
C ALA A 59 -9.30 -8.48 -13.77
N ALA A 60 -8.35 -9.01 -12.99
CA ALA A 60 -8.61 -9.45 -11.62
C ALA A 60 -9.08 -8.28 -10.73
N VAL A 61 -8.43 -7.11 -10.81
CA VAL A 61 -8.85 -5.92 -10.05
C VAL A 61 -10.25 -5.47 -10.44
N ASN A 62 -10.56 -5.43 -11.73
CA ASN A 62 -11.89 -5.04 -12.21
C ASN A 62 -12.98 -6.04 -11.79
N ALA A 63 -12.68 -7.35 -11.86
CA ALA A 63 -13.59 -8.40 -11.42
C ALA A 63 -13.86 -8.29 -9.91
N THR A 64 -12.81 -8.13 -9.10
CA THR A 64 -12.92 -7.91 -7.64
C THR A 64 -13.72 -6.65 -7.33
N ARG A 65 -13.48 -5.55 -8.05
CA ARG A 65 -14.24 -4.29 -7.87
C ARG A 65 -15.74 -4.51 -8.11
N ASN A 66 -16.11 -5.19 -9.19
CA ASN A 66 -17.51 -5.45 -9.50
C ASN A 66 -18.15 -6.41 -8.46
N ALA A 67 -17.40 -7.43 -8.00
CA ALA A 67 -17.86 -8.33 -6.95
C ALA A 67 -18.10 -7.60 -5.61
N ILE A 68 -17.23 -6.64 -5.25
CA ILE A 68 -17.42 -5.77 -4.08
C ILE A 68 -18.66 -4.91 -4.25
N TYR A 69 -18.82 -4.29 -5.43
CA TYR A 69 -20.01 -3.46 -5.73
C TYR A 69 -21.30 -4.24 -5.54
N HIS A 70 -21.44 -5.42 -6.16
CA HIS A 70 -22.65 -6.23 -6.03
C HIS A 70 -22.88 -6.73 -4.60
N SER A 71 -21.81 -7.05 -3.87
CA SER A 71 -21.91 -7.40 -2.44
C SER A 71 -22.44 -6.25 -1.59
N LEU A 72 -22.02 -5.01 -1.88
CA LEU A 72 -22.49 -3.82 -1.17
C LEU A 72 -23.92 -3.44 -1.58
N GLU A 73 -24.23 -3.52 -2.87
CA GLU A 73 -25.55 -3.27 -3.43
C GLU A 73 -26.60 -4.21 -2.80
N ALA A 74 -26.26 -5.49 -2.62
CA ALA A 74 -27.13 -6.48 -1.99
C ALA A 74 -27.47 -6.17 -0.52
N THR A 75 -26.76 -5.26 0.16
CA THR A 75 -27.11 -4.83 1.52
C THR A 75 -28.35 -3.94 1.56
N GLY A 76 -28.78 -3.37 0.43
CA GLY A 76 -29.89 -2.43 0.36
C GLY A 76 -29.61 -1.04 0.93
N LEU A 77 -28.38 -0.78 1.39
CA LEU A 77 -27.97 0.54 1.86
C LEU A 77 -27.68 1.48 0.68
N PRO A 78 -27.88 2.80 0.84
CA PRO A 78 -27.48 3.77 -0.17
C PRO A 78 -26.00 3.60 -0.53
N LEU A 79 -25.73 3.34 -1.82
CA LEU A 79 -24.40 3.09 -2.34
C LEU A 79 -24.06 4.11 -3.42
N GLU A 80 -22.98 4.84 -3.21
CA GLU A 80 -22.41 5.74 -4.19
C GLU A 80 -21.08 5.18 -4.73
N THR A 81 -20.86 5.34 -6.03
CA THR A 81 -19.59 4.96 -6.66
C THR A 81 -19.03 6.11 -7.49
N GLY A 82 -17.73 6.08 -7.75
CA GLY A 82 -17.05 7.10 -8.54
C GLY A 82 -15.94 6.52 -9.40
N SER A 83 -15.61 7.21 -10.49
CA SER A 83 -14.42 6.90 -11.27
C SER A 83 -13.18 7.53 -10.62
N GLY A 84 -12.02 6.90 -10.79
CA GLY A 84 -10.75 7.51 -10.34
C GLY A 84 -10.46 8.86 -11.01
N GLY A 85 -11.01 9.09 -12.22
CA GLY A 85 -10.95 10.38 -12.89
C GLY A 85 -11.74 11.46 -12.15
N ARG A 86 -12.98 11.14 -11.72
CA ARG A 86 -13.81 12.03 -10.90
C ARG A 86 -13.16 12.31 -9.55
N THR A 87 -12.64 11.29 -8.87
CA THR A 87 -11.91 11.48 -7.60
C THR A 87 -10.73 12.43 -7.75
N LYS A 88 -9.91 12.24 -8.79
CA LYS A 88 -8.78 13.15 -9.08
C LYS A 88 -9.28 14.57 -9.37
N HIS A 89 -10.34 14.72 -10.17
CA HIS A 89 -10.91 16.03 -10.50
C HIS A 89 -11.40 16.75 -9.24
N ASN A 90 -12.23 16.11 -8.42
CA ASN A 90 -12.75 16.65 -7.17
C ASN A 90 -11.61 17.06 -6.23
N ARG A 91 -10.60 16.21 -6.06
CA ARG A 91 -9.45 16.49 -5.21
C ARG A 91 -8.66 17.71 -5.70
N CYS A 92 -8.38 17.79 -7.00
CA CYS A 92 -7.67 18.90 -7.59
C CYS A 92 -8.46 20.22 -7.55
N LYS A 93 -9.77 20.16 -7.82
CA LYS A 93 -10.67 21.33 -7.76
C LYS A 93 -10.72 21.95 -6.37
N GLN A 94 -10.62 21.11 -5.33
CA GLN A 94 -10.62 21.52 -3.92
C GLN A 94 -9.23 21.84 -3.35
N GLY A 95 -8.18 21.75 -4.17
CA GLY A 95 -6.82 22.07 -3.73
C GLY A 95 -6.20 21.05 -2.78
N TYR A 96 -6.63 19.78 -2.80
CA TYR A 96 -6.11 18.77 -1.89
C TYR A 96 -4.88 18.02 -2.43
N ALA A 97 -3.91 17.76 -1.54
CA ALA A 97 -2.73 16.97 -1.83
C ALA A 97 -3.07 15.51 -2.18
N LYS A 98 -2.19 14.82 -2.91
CA LYS A 98 -2.42 13.41 -3.27
C LYS A 98 -2.07 12.49 -2.10
N GLU A 99 -3.08 12.10 -1.32
CA GLU A 99 -2.99 11.10 -0.25
C GLU A 99 -4.19 10.16 -0.30
N HIS A 100 -4.02 8.90 0.09
CA HIS A 100 -5.09 7.89 -0.02
C HIS A 100 -6.37 8.24 0.75
N TRP A 101 -6.25 8.87 1.92
CA TRP A 101 -7.40 9.26 2.72
C TRP A 101 -8.13 10.48 2.14
N LEU A 102 -7.41 11.41 1.52
CA LEU A 102 -7.99 12.54 0.77
C LEU A 102 -8.69 12.06 -0.50
N ASP A 103 -8.07 11.12 -1.23
CA ASP A 103 -8.71 10.48 -2.39
C ASP A 103 -10.03 9.80 -1.97
N ALA A 104 -10.08 9.13 -0.81
CA ALA A 104 -11.29 8.48 -0.30
C ALA A 104 -12.42 9.49 0.00
N MET A 105 -12.10 10.65 0.57
CA MET A 105 -13.09 11.71 0.82
C MET A 105 -13.61 12.34 -0.49
N CYS A 106 -12.80 12.35 -1.55
CA CYS A 106 -13.16 12.96 -2.84
C CYS A 106 -13.88 12.00 -3.80
N VAL A 107 -14.28 10.79 -3.36
CA VAL A 107 -14.96 9.80 -4.21
C VAL A 107 -16.40 10.24 -4.51
N GLY A 108 -16.85 9.98 -5.75
CA GLY A 108 -18.25 10.19 -6.12
C GLY A 108 -18.60 11.64 -6.44
N GLU A 109 -19.90 11.91 -6.49
CA GLU A 109 -20.52 13.24 -6.55
C GLU A 109 -20.51 13.91 -5.18
N SER A 110 -20.75 13.16 -4.10
CA SER A 110 -20.65 13.67 -2.72
C SER A 110 -19.25 14.18 -2.38
N GLY A 111 -18.22 13.62 -3.01
CA GLY A 111 -16.83 14.05 -2.88
C GLY A 111 -16.49 15.40 -3.55
N GLU A 112 -17.41 16.06 -4.26
CA GLU A 112 -17.15 17.34 -4.93
C GLU A 112 -16.91 18.49 -3.94
N LYS A 113 -17.54 18.44 -2.76
CA LYS A 113 -17.50 19.50 -1.74
C LYS A 113 -17.32 18.89 -0.35
N VAL A 114 -16.09 18.53 -0.02
CA VAL A 114 -15.70 18.01 1.29
C VAL A 114 -14.77 18.99 1.99
N PHE A 115 -14.91 19.09 3.31
CA PHE A 115 -14.03 19.90 4.15
C PHE A 115 -12.98 19.01 4.83
N VAL A 116 -11.73 19.44 4.76
CA VAL A 116 -10.61 18.79 5.45
C VAL A 116 -9.82 19.84 6.19
N GLU A 117 -9.72 19.68 7.51
CA GLU A 117 -8.91 20.53 8.36
C GLU A 117 -7.45 20.57 7.86
N PRO A 118 -6.85 21.76 7.62
CA PRO A 118 -5.45 21.91 7.21
C PRO A 118 -4.45 21.11 8.04
N CYS A 119 -4.66 21.07 9.36
CA CYS A 119 -3.81 20.39 10.33
C CYS A 119 -4.48 19.12 10.88
N HIS A 120 -4.98 18.26 9.99
CA HIS A 120 -5.63 17.02 10.41
C HIS A 120 -4.63 15.99 10.94
N GLU A 121 -4.83 15.47 12.15
CA GLU A 121 -4.01 14.39 12.69
C GLU A 121 -4.48 13.02 12.13
N VAL A 122 -3.62 12.38 11.34
CA VAL A 122 -3.92 11.09 10.70
C VAL A 122 -3.33 9.94 11.50
N LEU A 123 -4.18 9.03 11.96
CA LEU A 123 -3.77 7.75 12.53
C LEU A 123 -3.37 6.77 11.42
N VAL A 124 -2.07 6.46 11.34
CA VAL A 124 -1.53 5.49 10.40
C VAL A 124 -1.49 4.11 11.05
N LEU A 125 -2.30 3.21 10.50
CA LEU A 125 -2.32 1.79 10.82
C LEU A 125 -1.45 1.03 9.83
N LYS A 126 -0.46 0.29 10.34
CA LYS A 126 0.35 -0.61 9.51
C LYS A 126 0.21 -2.04 10.00
N ALA A 127 -0.18 -2.95 9.10
CA ALA A 127 -0.17 -4.38 9.39
C ALA A 127 1.26 -4.88 9.57
N MET A 128 1.49 -5.64 10.64
CA MET A 128 2.81 -6.11 11.07
C MET A 128 2.91 -7.64 11.08
N GLY A 129 1.86 -8.34 10.67
CA GLY A 129 1.74 -9.79 10.73
C GLY A 129 1.56 -10.32 12.17
N ARG A 130 1.21 -11.60 12.29
CA ARG A 130 0.97 -12.30 13.57
C ARG A 130 2.06 -13.35 13.87
N GLY A 131 3.31 -13.01 13.55
CA GLY A 131 4.47 -13.89 13.71
C GLY A 131 5.06 -14.35 12.39
N SER A 132 6.07 -15.22 12.48
CA SER A 132 6.72 -15.84 11.32
C SER A 132 6.22 -17.29 11.18
N ARG A 133 5.95 -17.74 9.95
CA ARG A 133 5.73 -19.17 9.65
C ARG A 133 7.00 -19.99 9.84
N GLN A 134 8.16 -19.35 9.75
CA GLN A 134 9.44 -19.98 10.05
C GLN A 134 9.65 -20.04 11.58
N MET A 135 9.45 -21.23 12.15
CA MET A 135 9.52 -21.47 13.60
C MET A 135 10.94 -21.50 14.15
N CYS A 136 11.91 -21.94 13.34
CA CYS A 136 13.31 -22.05 13.68
C CYS A 136 14.16 -21.30 12.65
N ARG A 137 15.15 -20.54 13.11
CA ARG A 137 16.18 -20.02 12.21
C ARG A 137 17.02 -21.18 11.69
N VAL A 138 17.29 -21.19 10.40
CA VAL A 138 18.14 -22.18 9.74
C VAL A 138 19.51 -21.58 9.44
N ASP A 139 20.52 -22.41 9.27
CA ASP A 139 21.80 -22.02 8.70
C ASP A 139 21.71 -21.86 7.18
N ARG A 140 22.84 -21.57 6.52
CA ARG A 140 22.91 -21.44 5.06
C ARG A 140 22.59 -22.73 4.30
N PHE A 141 22.61 -23.88 4.98
CA PHE A 141 22.37 -25.20 4.41
C PHE A 141 20.95 -25.72 4.72
N GLY A 142 20.15 -24.96 5.46
CA GLY A 142 18.78 -25.33 5.83
C GLY A 142 18.65 -26.06 7.16
N PHE A 143 19.74 -26.28 7.91
CA PHE A 143 19.67 -26.96 9.21
C PHE A 143 19.22 -26.02 10.34
N PRO A 144 18.32 -26.46 11.25
CA PRO A 144 17.88 -25.64 12.37
C PRO A 144 19.02 -25.23 13.31
N ARG A 145 19.22 -23.92 13.50
CA ARG A 145 20.16 -23.34 14.47
C ARG A 145 19.52 -23.00 15.82
N THR A 146 18.20 -22.81 15.83
CA THR A 146 17.45 -22.42 17.03
C THR A 146 16.31 -23.39 17.27
N LYS A 147 15.87 -23.51 18.53
CA LYS A 147 14.64 -24.22 18.87
C LYS A 147 13.41 -23.33 18.65
N ALA A 148 12.28 -23.94 18.34
CA ALA A 148 11.00 -23.25 18.25
C ALA A 148 10.69 -22.57 19.60
N LYS A 149 10.10 -21.38 19.55
CA LYS A 149 9.70 -20.66 20.77
C LYS A 149 8.59 -21.46 21.48
N SER A 150 8.90 -22.05 22.63
CA SER A 150 7.96 -22.91 23.35
C SER A 150 6.81 -22.15 24.02
N GLN A 151 7.05 -20.93 24.50
CA GLN A 151 6.05 -20.10 25.17
C GLN A 151 5.84 -18.78 24.44
N LYS A 152 4.59 -18.54 24.03
CA LYS A 152 4.21 -17.30 23.34
C LYS A 152 4.25 -16.10 24.29
N VAL A 153 3.69 -16.30 25.49
CA VAL A 153 3.57 -15.32 26.58
C VAL A 153 4.67 -15.57 27.62
N VAL A 154 5.32 -14.50 28.08
CA VAL A 154 6.36 -14.53 29.10
C VAL A 154 6.07 -13.45 30.14
N LYS A 155 5.90 -13.84 31.40
CA LYS A 155 5.61 -12.93 32.53
C LYS A 155 4.38 -12.02 32.27
N GLY A 156 3.36 -12.55 31.57
CA GLY A 156 2.15 -11.81 31.22
C GLY A 156 2.22 -10.98 29.92
N PHE A 157 3.37 -10.97 29.23
CA PHE A 157 3.57 -10.18 28.01
C PHE A 157 3.84 -11.06 26.78
N GLN A 158 3.46 -10.58 25.61
CA GLN A 158 3.72 -11.19 24.32
C GLN A 158 4.52 -10.24 23.41
N THR A 159 5.35 -10.81 22.52
CA THR A 159 6.02 -10.02 21.47
C THR A 159 4.96 -9.36 20.61
N GLY A 160 5.05 -8.04 20.48
CA GLY A 160 4.14 -7.22 19.72
C GLY A 160 3.19 -6.38 20.56
N ASP A 161 3.08 -6.63 21.86
CA ASP A 161 2.32 -5.77 22.79
C ASP A 161 2.92 -4.36 22.82
N ILE A 162 2.08 -3.36 23.07
CA ILE A 162 2.51 -1.99 23.35
C ILE A 162 2.56 -1.83 24.86
N VAL A 163 3.71 -1.42 25.38
CA VAL A 163 3.95 -1.28 26.82
C VAL A 163 4.48 0.10 27.15
N ARG A 164 4.16 0.58 28.35
CA ARG A 164 4.85 1.68 29.01
C ARG A 164 5.81 1.11 30.05
N ALA A 165 7.11 1.28 29.82
CA ALA A 165 8.12 0.91 30.80
C ALA A 165 8.61 2.12 31.58
N VAL A 166 8.56 2.03 32.91
CA VAL A 166 9.06 3.06 33.83
C VAL A 166 10.25 2.49 34.57
N VAL A 167 11.46 2.97 34.25
CA VAL A 167 12.71 2.48 34.85
C VAL A 167 13.23 3.53 35.83
N PRO A 168 13.18 3.26 37.16
CA PRO A 168 13.46 4.29 38.16
C PRO A 168 14.95 4.56 38.37
N LYS A 169 15.83 3.58 38.14
CA LYS A 169 17.26 3.63 38.47
C LYS A 169 18.13 2.92 37.42
N GLY A 170 19.43 3.23 37.42
CA GLY A 170 20.44 2.60 36.57
C GLY A 170 20.65 3.26 35.20
N LYS A 171 21.49 2.65 34.36
CA LYS A 171 21.93 3.20 33.06
C LYS A 171 20.78 3.51 32.09
N LYS A 172 19.64 2.83 32.24
CA LYS A 172 18.45 2.97 31.37
C LYS A 172 17.30 3.66 32.11
N LYS A 173 17.60 4.53 33.07
CA LYS A 173 16.58 5.32 33.78
C LYS A 173 15.77 6.13 32.77
N GLY A 174 14.45 6.08 32.87
CA GLY A 174 13.55 6.78 31.95
C GLY A 174 12.20 6.09 31.76
N ILE A 175 11.35 6.74 30.96
CA ILE A 175 10.05 6.22 30.55
C ILE A 175 10.13 5.87 29.06
N TYR A 176 9.68 4.69 28.69
CA TYR A 176 9.70 4.19 27.32
C TYR A 176 8.34 3.64 26.94
N GLU A 177 7.78 4.15 25.85
CA GLU A 177 6.53 3.64 25.29
C GLU A 177 6.77 3.08 23.91
N GLY A 178 6.29 1.86 23.68
CA GLY A 178 6.41 1.23 22.38
C GLY A 178 6.22 -0.27 22.38
N ARG A 179 6.44 -0.87 21.21
CA ARG A 179 6.23 -2.31 21.03
C ARG A 179 7.34 -3.12 21.69
N VAL A 180 6.93 -4.14 22.43
CA VAL A 180 7.83 -5.02 23.17
C VAL A 180 8.19 -6.26 22.36
N ALA A 181 9.45 -6.67 22.43
CA ALA A 181 9.91 -8.01 22.06
C ALA A 181 10.30 -8.75 23.34
N VAL A 182 9.50 -9.76 23.68
CA VAL A 182 9.68 -10.52 24.92
C VAL A 182 10.74 -11.61 24.76
N ARG A 183 11.52 -11.83 25.81
CA ARG A 183 12.53 -12.90 25.90
C ARG A 183 12.22 -13.78 27.09
N LYS A 184 12.58 -15.07 27.01
CA LYS A 184 12.35 -16.06 28.08
C LYS A 184 12.93 -15.61 29.44
N SER A 185 14.01 -14.83 29.42
CA SER A 185 14.65 -14.28 30.63
C SER A 185 13.79 -13.28 31.41
N GLY A 186 12.68 -12.78 30.85
CA GLY A 186 11.92 -11.68 31.46
C GLY A 186 12.58 -10.30 31.27
N SER A 187 13.60 -10.22 30.42
CA SER A 187 14.23 -8.97 30.00
C SER A 187 13.84 -8.66 28.56
N PHE A 188 13.17 -7.53 28.34
CA PHE A 188 12.49 -7.19 27.11
C PHE A 188 13.21 -6.11 26.32
N ASN A 189 12.97 -6.09 25.01
CA ASN A 189 13.39 -4.99 24.16
C ASN A 189 12.17 -4.15 23.79
N ILE A 190 12.26 -2.84 23.94
CA ILE A 190 11.16 -1.91 23.64
C ILE A 190 11.57 -1.03 22.46
N LYS A 191 10.77 -1.05 21.39
CA LYS A 191 11.01 -0.22 20.21
C LYS A 191 10.34 1.14 20.40
N VAL A 192 11.14 2.18 20.58
CA VAL A 192 10.70 3.58 20.74
C VAL A 192 11.12 4.35 19.49
N GLY A 193 10.15 4.62 18.61
CA GLY A 193 10.43 5.20 17.29
C GLY A 193 11.43 4.37 16.48
N LYS A 194 12.57 4.96 16.14
CA LYS A 194 13.67 4.29 15.41
C LYS A 194 14.65 3.54 16.32
N LYS A 195 14.63 3.79 17.64
CA LYS A 195 15.57 3.21 18.59
C LYS A 195 14.96 1.97 19.25
N THR A 196 15.82 1.04 19.66
CA THR A 196 15.41 -0.12 20.45
C THR A 196 16.14 -0.08 21.78
N VAL A 197 15.40 0.10 22.87
CA VAL A 197 15.93 0.02 24.22
C VAL A 197 15.92 -1.44 24.63
N GLN A 198 17.10 -2.02 24.79
CA GLN A 198 17.24 -3.45 25.05
C GLN A 198 17.30 -3.74 26.54
N GLY A 199 16.85 -4.93 26.93
CA GLY A 199 17.05 -5.48 28.26
C GLY A 199 16.40 -4.69 29.41
N ILE A 200 15.12 -4.33 29.24
CA ILE A 200 14.27 -3.76 30.29
C ILE A 200 13.58 -4.90 31.05
N GLY A 201 13.67 -4.93 32.37
CA GLY A 201 13.01 -5.96 33.18
C GLY A 201 11.49 -5.86 33.11
N TRP A 202 10.80 -7.01 33.00
CA TRP A 202 9.34 -7.09 32.87
C TRP A 202 8.57 -6.36 33.99
N LYS A 203 9.12 -6.32 35.21
CA LYS A 203 8.52 -5.63 36.37
C LYS A 203 8.36 -4.12 36.16
N ASN A 204 9.16 -3.55 35.25
CA ASN A 204 9.09 -2.12 34.93
C ASN A 204 8.07 -1.84 33.82
N CYS A 205 7.52 -2.87 33.16
CA CYS A 205 6.63 -2.75 32.02
C CYS A 205 5.17 -2.83 32.45
N HIS A 206 4.34 -1.95 31.89
CA HIS A 206 2.89 -1.95 32.03
C HIS A 206 2.26 -2.09 30.65
N LEU A 207 1.29 -2.99 30.52
CA LEU A 207 0.60 -3.22 29.25
C LEU A 207 -0.30 -2.03 28.93
N ILE A 208 -0.12 -1.41 27.76
CA ILE A 208 -1.05 -0.42 27.21
C ILE A 208 -2.06 -1.13 26.29
N GLN A 209 -1.55 -1.98 25.40
CA GLN A 209 -2.36 -2.64 24.38
C GLN A 209 -1.79 -4.01 24.05
N ALA A 210 -2.65 -5.03 24.04
CA ALA A 210 -2.31 -6.37 23.61
C ALA A 210 -2.08 -6.42 22.09
N VAL A 211 -1.22 -7.33 21.64
CA VAL A 211 -0.92 -7.50 20.22
C VAL A 211 -2.15 -7.88 19.38
N ASP A 212 -2.52 -7.02 18.44
CA ASP A 212 -3.62 -7.22 17.48
C ASP A 212 -3.13 -7.53 16.05
N GLY A 213 -1.86 -7.24 15.76
CA GLY A 213 -1.24 -7.41 14.45
C GLY A 213 -0.93 -6.10 13.73
N TYR A 214 -1.15 -4.95 14.37
CA TYR A 214 -0.93 -3.64 13.79
C TYR A 214 0.10 -2.82 14.56
N THR A 215 0.56 -1.74 13.93
CA THR A 215 1.24 -0.61 14.59
C THR A 215 0.46 0.64 14.30
N TYR A 216 0.47 1.52 15.30
CA TYR A 216 -0.25 2.76 15.34
C TYR A 216 0.77 3.89 15.36
N LYS A 217 0.58 4.88 14.49
CA LYS A 217 1.41 6.08 14.48
C LYS A 217 0.58 7.26 14.02
N ASN A 218 0.51 8.29 14.83
CA ASN A 218 -0.03 9.56 14.37
C ASN A 218 0.99 10.30 13.51
N ARG A 219 0.50 10.92 12.44
CA ARG A 219 1.25 11.91 11.66
C ARG A 219 0.34 13.10 11.39
N MET A 220 0.93 14.27 11.21
CA MET A 220 0.20 15.38 10.63
C MET A 220 -0.11 15.03 9.16
N GLY A 221 -1.39 15.05 8.81
CA GLY A 221 -1.85 15.00 7.44
C GLY A 221 -1.66 16.38 6.82
N VAL A 222 -1.11 16.42 5.61
CA VAL A 222 -1.04 17.67 4.84
C VAL A 222 -2.24 17.65 3.90
N SER A 223 -3.25 18.48 4.14
CA SER A 223 -4.42 18.53 3.27
C SER A 223 -4.16 19.34 2.00
N SER A 224 -3.34 20.39 2.05
CA SER A 224 -2.94 21.22 0.90
C SER A 224 -1.63 20.74 0.29
N PRO A 225 -1.43 20.80 -1.04
CA PRO A 225 -0.07 20.79 -1.58
C PRO A 225 0.67 22.00 -0.98
N LEU A 226 1.84 21.74 -0.39
CA LEU A 226 2.84 22.78 -0.15
C LEU A 226 3.35 23.30 -1.50
#